data_AF-A0A916VKY3-F1
#
_entry.id   AF-A0A916VKY3-F1
#
_cell.length_a   1.000
_cell.length_b   1.000
_cell.length_c   1.000
_cell.angle_alpha   90.00
_cell.angle_beta   90.00
_cell.angle_gamma   90.00
#
_symmetry.space_group_name_H-M   'P 1'
#
loop_
_entity.id
_entity.type
_entity.pdbx_description
1 polymer ?
#
loop_
_entity_poly.entity_id
_entity_poly.type
_entity_poly.pdbx_seq_one_letter_code
_entity_poly.pdbx_strand_id
1 'polypeptide(L)'
;MVAPVFALELSPGNRVILRANNRQGVPLHETPAPSLIERAATGTVAEVSGKLTDTNWVEVKLPDGDKRWVVERYIGEVITAIPDDETSGDDADSRNPNGTLFPNLSGEALSDQLAKEFDVENSLGYNKARDYMFRELDNDNGVVRGVYSGFEWPISPNSATPRQDAYQNGRGLNTEHSWPQSKGATGVAKSDLHHLFPAQVQVNGRRGSSPFAEIDDSKTRWWFIDSERLSSISGTNIDDYSEATAAAFEPREQVKGDIARAQFYFYTIYRDQADASFFKQQQDTLCAWNELDPVDESEKRRSQAIAVKQGNENPFVIDPSLANRLYCNN
;
A
#
# COMPACT_ATOMS: atom_id res chain seq x y z
N MET A 1 31.92 -10.56 24.86
CA MET A 1 31.38 -9.22 24.60
C MET A 1 31.16 -9.11 23.11
N VAL A 2 29.91 -9.16 22.66
CA VAL A 2 29.53 -9.05 21.26
C VAL A 2 29.35 -7.55 20.98
N ALA A 3 30.03 -7.03 19.97
CA ALA A 3 29.93 -5.64 19.55
C ALA A 3 28.48 -5.31 19.13
N PRO A 4 27.99 -4.07 19.35
CA PRO A 4 26.66 -3.69 18.94
C PRO A 4 26.53 -3.69 17.41
N VAL A 5 25.30 -3.98 16.97
CA VAL A 5 24.83 -3.91 15.58
C VAL A 5 25.14 -2.53 15.01
N PHE A 6 25.93 -2.49 13.93
CA PHE A 6 26.34 -1.36 13.10
C PHE A 6 25.75 0.01 13.49
N ALA A 7 26.54 0.85 14.18
CA ALA A 7 26.34 2.29 14.06
C ALA A 7 26.76 2.68 12.64
N LEU A 8 25.84 3.25 11.85
CA LEU A 8 26.18 3.84 10.56
C LEU A 8 27.21 4.96 10.84
N GLU A 9 28.43 4.87 10.32
CA GLU A 9 29.39 5.98 10.40
C GLU A 9 28.93 7.12 9.48
N LEU A 10 28.11 8.03 10.02
CA LEU A 10 27.61 9.20 9.30
C LEU A 10 28.62 10.35 9.36
N SER A 11 29.07 10.81 8.21
CA SER A 11 29.92 12.00 8.04
C SER A 11 29.20 13.07 7.21
N PRO A 12 29.47 14.38 7.42
CA PRO A 12 28.98 15.43 6.54
C PRO A 12 29.32 15.15 5.07
N GLY A 13 28.35 15.34 4.19
CA GLY A 13 28.42 15.02 2.76
C GLY A 13 27.94 13.61 2.39
N ASN A 14 27.66 12.73 3.35
CA ASN A 14 27.01 11.45 3.05
C ASN A 14 25.58 11.66 2.55
N ARG A 15 25.23 11.08 1.40
CA ARG A 15 23.83 11.01 0.97
C ARG A 15 23.17 9.81 1.63
N VAL A 16 21.97 10.01 2.15
CA VAL A 16 21.22 9.00 2.91
C VAL A 16 19.76 8.94 2.47
N ILE A 17 19.15 7.77 2.61
CA ILE A 17 17.70 7.61 2.43
C ILE A 17 17.02 7.70 3.79
N LEU A 18 16.09 8.64 3.94
CA LEU A 18 15.27 8.75 5.14
C LEU A 18 14.18 7.67 5.13
N ARG A 19 14.01 6.95 6.24
CA ARG A 19 13.08 5.82 6.36
C ARG A 19 12.32 5.84 7.67
N ALA A 20 10.99 5.90 7.60
CA ALA A 20 10.12 5.68 8.76
C ALA A 20 9.43 4.31 8.65
N ASN A 21 9.28 3.64 9.80
CA ASN A 21 8.54 2.38 9.91
C ASN A 21 7.01 2.57 9.95
N ASN A 22 6.55 3.82 9.79
CA ASN A 22 5.15 4.20 9.74
C ASN A 22 4.89 5.14 8.56
N ARG A 23 3.64 5.18 8.08
CA ARG A 23 3.28 5.87 6.84
C ARG A 23 3.12 7.39 6.98
N GLN A 24 3.17 7.91 8.22
CA GLN A 24 3.24 9.35 8.48
C GLN A 24 4.53 9.97 7.90
N GLY A 25 5.57 9.17 7.64
CA GLY A 25 6.85 9.65 7.14
C GLY A 25 7.80 10.06 8.27
N VAL A 26 8.99 10.49 7.87
CA VAL A 26 10.13 10.77 8.74
C VAL A 26 9.92 12.13 9.42
N PRO A 27 9.78 12.19 10.75
CA PRO A 27 9.65 13.44 11.49
C PRO A 27 10.83 14.38 11.22
N LEU A 28 10.54 15.60 10.74
CA LEU A 28 11.50 16.67 10.52
C LEU A 28 11.34 17.73 11.61
N HIS A 29 12.45 18.10 12.23
CA HIS A 29 12.48 19.02 13.36
C HIS A 29 13.26 20.29 13.05
N GLU A 30 12.79 21.43 13.57
CA GLU A 30 13.53 22.71 13.50
C GLU A 30 14.81 22.68 14.36
N THR A 31 14.70 22.09 15.55
CA THR A 31 15.78 21.98 16.51
C THR A 31 15.79 20.59 17.16
N PRO A 32 16.91 20.13 17.75
CA PRO A 32 17.02 18.84 18.46
C PRO A 32 16.19 18.75 19.76
N ALA A 33 14.86 18.72 19.65
CA ALA A 33 13.87 18.63 20.73
C ALA A 33 12.47 18.32 20.14
N PRO A 34 11.39 18.17 20.94
CA PRO A 34 10.02 18.16 20.43
C PRO A 34 9.69 19.51 19.74
N SER A 35 10.02 19.58 18.45
CA SER A 35 9.77 20.72 17.55
C SER A 35 9.48 20.18 16.15
N LEU A 36 8.55 19.22 16.09
CA LEU A 36 8.08 18.65 14.84
C LEU A 36 7.47 19.76 13.99
N ILE A 37 8.01 19.99 12.79
CA ILE A 37 7.44 20.93 11.82
C ILE A 37 6.60 20.16 10.82
N GLU A 38 7.22 19.16 10.21
CA GLU A 38 6.68 18.46 9.05
C GLU A 38 7.26 17.05 8.98
N ARG A 39 6.88 16.29 7.96
CA ARG A 39 7.38 14.93 7.75
C ARG A 39 7.83 14.77 6.32
N ALA A 40 9.02 14.21 6.14
CA ALA A 40 9.49 13.79 4.83
C ALA A 40 8.90 12.43 4.48
N ALA A 41 8.59 12.20 3.20
CA ALA A 41 8.21 10.87 2.74
C ALA A 41 9.35 9.86 3.01
N THR A 42 9.00 8.64 3.43
CA THR A 42 9.97 7.54 3.44
C THR A 42 10.52 7.34 2.02
N GLY A 43 11.85 7.23 1.89
CA GLY A 43 12.54 7.20 0.59
C GLY A 43 13.17 8.54 0.20
N THR A 44 12.87 9.64 0.93
CA THR A 44 13.49 10.95 0.67
C THR A 44 15.01 10.85 0.79
N VAL A 45 15.72 11.24 -0.28
CA VAL A 45 17.18 11.31 -0.27
C VAL A 45 17.61 12.66 0.31
N ALA A 46 18.42 12.62 1.35
CA ALA A 46 18.96 13.81 2.02
C ALA A 46 20.48 13.72 2.14
N GLU A 47 21.15 14.86 2.34
CA GLU A 47 22.59 14.91 2.59
C GLU A 47 22.85 15.21 4.06
N VAL A 48 23.67 14.39 4.73
CA VAL A 48 24.09 14.65 6.10
C VAL A 48 24.94 15.92 6.12
N SER A 49 24.56 16.88 6.94
CA SER A 49 25.26 18.16 7.09
C SER A 49 25.88 18.35 8.48
N GLY A 50 25.46 17.56 9.47
CA GLY A 50 26.06 17.51 10.80
C GLY A 50 25.46 16.42 11.69
N LYS A 51 26.13 16.11 12.80
CA LYS A 51 25.63 15.24 13.87
C LYS A 51 26.02 15.85 15.21
N LEU A 52 25.09 15.87 16.18
CA LEU A 52 25.40 16.32 17.53
C LEU A 52 26.09 15.22 18.33
N THR A 53 27.21 15.57 18.97
CA THR A 53 27.95 14.66 19.85
C THR A 53 27.08 14.19 21.02
N ASP A 54 27.19 12.92 21.39
CA ASP A 54 26.48 12.29 22.51
C ASP A 54 24.94 12.31 22.42
N THR A 55 24.37 12.48 21.21
CA THR A 55 22.93 12.36 20.95
C THR A 55 22.64 11.51 19.71
N ASN A 56 21.36 11.22 19.46
CA ASN A 56 20.88 10.52 18.27
C ASN A 56 20.32 11.49 17.20
N TRP A 57 20.70 12.78 17.23
CA TRP A 57 20.22 13.78 16.27
C TRP A 57 21.21 14.00 15.13
N VAL A 58 20.69 13.96 13.91
CA VAL A 58 21.43 14.18 12.67
C VAL A 58 20.79 15.37 11.93
N GLU A 59 21.60 16.35 11.53
CA GLU A 59 21.17 17.45 10.67
C GLU A 59 21.31 17.00 9.22
N VAL A 60 20.22 17.02 8.46
CA VAL A 60 20.18 16.67 7.05
C VAL A 60 19.73 17.86 6.21
N LYS A 61 20.27 17.96 5.00
CA LYS A 61 19.84 18.88 3.95
C LYS A 61 18.93 18.13 2.98
N LEU A 62 17.70 18.58 2.86
CA LEU A 62 16.66 18.02 2.00
C LEU A 62 16.86 18.44 0.52
N PRO A 63 16.15 17.81 -0.44
CA PRO A 63 16.28 18.11 -1.87
C PRO A 63 15.98 19.57 -2.27
N ASP A 64 15.08 20.22 -1.53
CA ASP A 64 14.74 21.65 -1.69
C ASP A 64 15.83 22.60 -1.16
N GLY A 65 16.83 22.06 -0.47
CA GLY A 65 17.95 22.79 0.11
C GLY A 65 17.79 23.13 1.59
N ASP A 66 16.62 22.84 2.17
CA ASP A 66 16.32 23.12 3.56
C ASP A 66 17.06 22.18 4.51
N LYS A 67 17.48 22.71 5.67
CA LYS A 67 18.08 21.92 6.73
C LYS A 67 17.05 21.54 7.78
N ARG A 68 17.05 20.28 8.20
CA ARG A 68 16.18 19.73 9.25
C ARG A 68 16.92 18.75 10.13
N TRP A 69 16.45 18.62 11.36
CA TRP A 69 16.93 17.62 12.31
C TRP A 69 16.06 16.37 12.24
N VAL A 70 16.71 15.21 12.16
CA VAL A 70 16.08 13.89 12.18
C VAL A 70 16.74 13.02 13.24
N VAL A 71 15.96 12.14 13.85
CA VAL A 71 16.50 11.13 14.76
C VAL A 71 17.18 10.03 13.94
N GLU A 72 18.39 9.63 14.32
CA GLU A 72 19.28 8.69 13.61
C GLU A 72 18.60 7.38 13.21
N ARG A 73 17.62 6.90 13.98
CA ARG A 73 16.82 5.71 13.64
C ARG A 73 16.04 5.81 12.33
N TYR A 74 15.81 7.03 11.84
CA TYR A 74 15.15 7.31 10.57
C TYR A 74 16.14 7.45 9.41
N ILE A 75 17.44 7.29 9.64
CA ILE A 75 18.44 7.16 8.59
C ILE A 75 18.47 5.69 8.17
N GLY A 76 18.04 5.41 6.95
CA GLY A 76 18.04 4.07 6.38
C GLY A 76 19.42 3.66 5.87
N GLU A 77 19.71 3.98 4.61
CA GLU A 77 20.93 3.56 3.90
C GLU A 77 21.78 4.76 3.49
N VAL A 78 23.11 4.61 3.52
CA VAL A 78 24.06 5.57 2.92
C VAL A 78 24.26 5.22 1.46
N ILE A 79 24.05 6.18 0.56
CA ILE A 79 24.23 6.02 -0.88
C ILE A 79 25.65 6.45 -1.26
N THR A 80 26.45 5.52 -1.77
CA THR A 80 27.79 5.77 -2.32
C THR A 80 27.72 5.94 -3.85
N ALA A 81 27.29 7.11 -4.31
CA ALA A 81 27.22 7.55 -5.72
C ALA A 81 26.31 6.74 -6.67
N ILE A 82 25.67 7.44 -7.61
CA ILE A 82 25.00 6.86 -8.80
C ILE A 82 26.03 6.96 -9.94
N PRO A 83 26.30 5.91 -10.74
CA PRO A 83 27.12 6.06 -11.93
C PRO A 83 26.38 6.93 -12.96
N ASP A 84 27.09 7.89 -13.52
CA ASP A 84 26.60 8.83 -14.53
C ASP A 84 26.01 8.11 -15.76
N ASP A 85 25.03 8.80 -16.34
CA ASP A 85 24.37 8.57 -17.63
C ASP A 85 25.37 8.25 -18.76
N GLU A 86 25.19 7.12 -19.47
CA GLU A 86 25.45 7.00 -20.92
C GLU A 86 24.90 5.68 -21.52
N THR A 87 23.82 5.83 -22.30
CA THR A 87 23.44 5.20 -23.59
C THR A 87 23.59 3.69 -23.89
N SER A 88 22.49 3.19 -24.48
CA SER A 88 22.36 2.26 -25.62
C SER A 88 22.03 0.77 -25.35
N GLY A 89 20.96 0.32 -26.00
CA GLY A 89 20.58 -1.08 -26.12
C GLY A 89 19.10 -1.25 -26.42
N ASP A 90 18.75 -1.26 -27.70
CA ASP A 90 17.41 -1.47 -28.24
C ASP A 90 16.71 -2.70 -27.65
N ASP A 91 15.54 -2.49 -27.06
CA ASP A 91 14.38 -3.38 -27.18
C ASP A 91 13.12 -2.53 -26.95
N ALA A 92 12.21 -2.57 -27.92
CA ALA A 92 11.05 -1.68 -27.99
C ALA A 92 10.05 -1.96 -26.85
N ASP A 93 10.13 -1.18 -25.78
CA ASP A 93 9.01 -0.94 -24.86
C ASP A 93 8.19 0.22 -25.41
N SER A 94 6.96 -0.05 -25.86
CA SER A 94 6.03 0.95 -26.37
C SER A 94 5.40 1.83 -25.28
N ARG A 95 5.96 1.84 -24.07
CA ARG A 95 5.54 2.72 -22.99
C ARG A 95 5.94 4.17 -23.29
N ASN A 96 4.90 4.95 -23.58
CA ASN A 96 4.91 6.40 -23.64
C ASN A 96 5.72 7.02 -22.47
N PRO A 97 6.66 7.95 -22.72
CA PRO A 97 7.57 8.51 -21.71
C PRO A 97 6.89 9.26 -20.53
N ASN A 98 5.57 9.42 -20.54
CA ASN A 98 4.80 10.06 -19.45
C ASN A 98 4.02 9.09 -18.54
N GLY A 99 4.11 7.77 -18.75
CA GLY A 99 3.39 6.78 -17.93
C GLY A 99 1.87 6.72 -18.16
N THR A 100 1.31 7.54 -19.06
CA THR A 100 -0.12 7.51 -19.40
C THR A 100 -0.46 6.35 -20.34
N LEU A 101 -1.36 5.47 -19.91
CA LEU A 101 -1.82 4.31 -20.66
C LEU A 101 -2.94 4.68 -21.63
N PHE A 102 -2.80 4.25 -22.89
CA PHE A 102 -3.77 4.48 -23.98
C PHE A 102 -4.29 5.93 -24.04
N PRO A 103 -3.42 6.95 -24.18
CA PRO A 103 -3.79 8.36 -23.98
C PRO A 103 -4.90 8.89 -24.90
N ASN A 104 -5.17 8.20 -26.02
CA ASN A 104 -6.20 8.57 -27.00
C ASN A 104 -7.56 7.88 -26.75
N LEU A 105 -7.69 7.04 -25.72
CA LEU A 105 -8.94 6.35 -25.38
C LEU A 105 -9.57 6.95 -24.12
N SER A 106 -10.91 6.88 -24.05
CA SER A 106 -11.71 7.28 -22.87
C SER A 106 -12.98 6.45 -22.76
N GLY A 107 -13.62 6.45 -21.60
CA GLY A 107 -14.90 5.77 -21.38
C GLY A 107 -14.84 4.27 -21.70
N GLU A 108 -15.88 3.76 -22.37
CA GLU A 108 -16.01 2.34 -22.67
C GLU A 108 -14.85 1.77 -23.50
N ALA A 109 -14.39 2.49 -24.54
CA ALA A 109 -13.27 2.03 -25.36
C ALA A 109 -11.96 1.88 -24.57
N LEU A 110 -11.72 2.76 -23.59
CA LEU A 110 -10.59 2.63 -22.67
C LEU A 110 -10.77 1.44 -21.72
N SER A 111 -11.96 1.28 -21.15
CA SER A 111 -12.29 0.16 -20.26
C SER A 111 -12.07 -1.18 -20.96
N ASP A 112 -12.54 -1.34 -22.20
CA ASP A 112 -12.41 -2.58 -22.97
C ASP A 112 -10.94 -2.88 -23.31
N GLN A 113 -10.18 -1.84 -23.68
CA GLN A 113 -8.76 -2.00 -23.97
C GLN A 113 -7.96 -2.39 -22.73
N LEU A 114 -8.29 -1.83 -21.55
CA LEU A 114 -7.66 -2.21 -20.29
C LEU A 114 -8.01 -3.64 -19.87
N ALA A 115 -9.29 -4.01 -19.95
CA ALA A 115 -9.75 -5.37 -19.63
C ALA A 115 -9.07 -6.42 -20.50
N LYS A 116 -8.78 -6.09 -21.76
CA LYS A 116 -8.06 -6.97 -22.68
C LYS A 116 -6.56 -7.06 -22.38
N GLU A 117 -5.89 -5.94 -22.13
CA GLU A 117 -4.42 -5.90 -21.99
C GLU A 117 -3.93 -6.32 -20.59
N PHE A 118 -4.76 -6.09 -19.57
CA PHE A 118 -4.39 -6.32 -18.17
C PHE A 118 -5.16 -7.50 -17.54
N ASP A 119 -5.70 -8.41 -18.35
CA ASP A 119 -6.28 -9.66 -17.85
C ASP A 119 -5.19 -10.58 -17.26
N VAL A 120 -5.60 -11.50 -16.39
CA VAL A 120 -4.70 -12.46 -15.76
C VAL A 120 -4.28 -13.53 -16.78
N GLU A 121 -3.04 -13.44 -17.25
CA GLU A 121 -2.46 -14.43 -18.16
C GLU A 121 -2.25 -15.79 -17.48
N ASN A 122 -1.76 -15.76 -16.24
CA ASN A 122 -1.31 -16.95 -15.51
C ASN A 122 -2.09 -17.11 -14.20
N SER A 123 -3.26 -17.75 -14.27
CA SER A 123 -4.02 -18.06 -13.06
C SER A 123 -3.28 -19.07 -12.18
N LEU A 124 -2.87 -18.63 -10.98
CA LEU A 124 -2.28 -19.52 -9.97
C LEU A 124 -3.31 -20.49 -9.38
N GLY A 125 -4.60 -20.16 -9.47
CA GLY A 125 -5.67 -20.83 -8.75
C GLY A 125 -5.71 -20.48 -7.25
N TYR A 126 -6.88 -20.65 -6.65
CA TYR A 126 -7.24 -20.03 -5.38
C TYR A 126 -6.29 -20.32 -4.21
N ASN A 127 -5.90 -21.58 -4.01
CA ASN A 127 -5.04 -21.94 -2.88
C ASN A 127 -3.59 -21.46 -3.10
N LYS A 128 -3.05 -21.61 -4.32
CA LYS A 128 -1.65 -21.25 -4.61
C LYS A 128 -1.45 -19.74 -4.58
N ALA A 129 -2.39 -18.96 -5.10
CA ALA A 129 -2.37 -17.50 -5.02
C ALA A 129 -2.26 -17.05 -3.56
N ARG A 130 -3.14 -17.57 -2.70
CA ARG A 130 -3.15 -17.24 -1.27
C ARG A 130 -1.93 -17.76 -0.52
N ASP A 131 -1.40 -18.92 -0.88
CA ASP A 131 -0.15 -19.44 -0.31
C ASP A 131 1.04 -18.53 -0.67
N TYR A 132 1.10 -18.05 -1.92
CA TYR A 132 2.08 -17.05 -2.35
C TYR A 132 1.92 -15.71 -1.62
N MET A 133 0.67 -15.23 -1.48
CA MET A 133 0.33 -14.00 -0.77
C MET A 133 0.96 -13.96 0.65
N PHE A 134 0.72 -15.00 1.45
CA PHE A 134 1.21 -15.06 2.83
C PHE A 134 2.69 -15.44 2.99
N ARG A 135 3.26 -16.16 2.02
CA ARG A 135 4.63 -16.66 2.13
C ARG A 135 5.67 -15.69 1.58
N GLU A 136 5.32 -14.96 0.54
CA GLU A 136 6.29 -14.23 -0.29
C GLU A 136 5.82 -12.82 -0.62
N LEU A 137 4.61 -12.64 -1.17
CA LEU A 137 4.16 -11.33 -1.66
C LEU A 137 4.06 -10.27 -0.55
N ASP A 138 3.34 -10.61 0.53
CA ASP A 138 3.04 -9.69 1.63
C ASP A 138 3.82 -10.07 2.91
N ASN A 139 4.88 -10.87 2.76
CA ASN A 139 5.72 -11.36 3.86
C ASN A 139 7.04 -10.58 3.92
N ASP A 140 7.12 -9.64 4.85
CA ASP A 140 8.34 -8.89 5.12
C ASP A 140 9.17 -9.62 6.17
N ASN A 141 10.11 -10.43 5.70
CA ASN A 141 11.10 -11.15 6.50
C ASN A 141 10.53 -11.92 7.71
N GLY A 142 9.45 -12.65 7.49
CA GLY A 142 8.81 -13.49 8.49
C GLY A 142 7.61 -12.85 9.18
N VAL A 143 7.22 -11.65 8.79
CA VAL A 143 6.06 -10.93 9.33
C VAL A 143 5.12 -10.54 8.19
N VAL A 144 3.84 -10.83 8.34
CA VAL A 144 2.79 -10.35 7.44
C VAL A 144 1.92 -9.34 8.17
N ARG A 145 1.67 -8.20 7.52
CA ARG A 145 0.83 -7.11 8.05
C ARG A 145 -0.56 -7.13 7.41
N GLY A 146 -1.60 -7.09 8.23
CA GLY A 146 -2.99 -7.00 7.79
C GLY A 146 -3.32 -5.62 7.23
N VAL A 147 -4.00 -5.58 6.07
CA VAL A 147 -4.30 -4.35 5.32
C VAL A 147 -5.12 -3.36 6.14
N TYR A 148 -6.19 -3.83 6.79
CA TYR A 148 -7.14 -2.96 7.49
C TYR A 148 -6.61 -2.43 8.81
N SER A 149 -6.39 -3.27 9.83
CA SER A 149 -5.99 -2.78 11.16
C SER A 149 -4.48 -2.55 11.32
N GLY A 150 -3.65 -3.03 10.39
CA GLY A 150 -2.20 -3.03 10.58
C GLY A 150 -1.67 -4.15 11.47
N PHE A 151 -2.53 -5.07 11.91
CA PHE A 151 -2.16 -6.23 12.71
C PHE A 151 -1.05 -7.05 12.05
N GLU A 152 0.05 -7.22 12.74
CA GLU A 152 1.17 -8.03 12.29
C GLU A 152 1.09 -9.46 12.84
N TRP A 153 1.43 -10.44 12.01
CA TRP A 153 1.44 -11.84 12.38
C TRP A 153 2.69 -12.55 11.84
N PRO A 154 3.39 -13.32 12.68
CA PRO A 154 4.59 -14.03 12.23
C PRO A 154 4.21 -15.20 11.33
N ILE A 155 4.81 -15.25 10.14
CA ILE A 155 4.65 -16.34 9.17
C ILE A 155 6.02 -16.62 8.56
N SER A 156 6.53 -17.84 8.75
CA SER A 156 7.85 -18.22 8.19
C SER A 156 7.85 -18.10 6.66
N PRO A 157 8.88 -17.45 6.04
CA PRO A 157 9.02 -17.41 4.58
C PRO A 157 9.22 -18.80 3.96
N ASN A 158 9.63 -19.79 4.77
CA ASN A 158 9.81 -21.18 4.36
C ASN A 158 8.61 -22.07 4.72
N SER A 159 7.47 -21.49 5.12
CA SER A 159 6.30 -22.28 5.51
C SER A 159 5.78 -23.13 4.34
N ALA A 160 5.56 -24.42 4.61
CA ALA A 160 4.85 -25.32 3.72
C ALA A 160 3.32 -25.12 3.79
N THR A 161 2.83 -24.48 4.85
CA THR A 161 1.40 -24.29 5.15
C THR A 161 1.09 -22.83 5.53
N PRO A 162 1.50 -21.83 4.74
CA PRO A 162 1.49 -20.43 5.14
C PRO A 162 0.09 -19.91 5.50
N ARG A 163 -0.96 -20.40 4.84
CA ARG A 163 -2.35 -20.08 5.20
C ARG A 163 -2.79 -20.62 6.56
N GLN A 164 -2.33 -21.80 6.95
CA GLN A 164 -2.66 -22.37 8.26
C GLN A 164 -1.91 -21.61 9.36
N ASP A 165 -0.63 -21.30 9.10
CA ASP A 165 0.22 -20.49 9.98
C ASP A 165 -0.30 -19.05 10.13
N ALA A 166 -0.91 -18.50 9.07
CA ALA A 166 -1.61 -17.23 9.12
C ALA A 166 -2.87 -17.32 9.99
N TYR A 167 -3.71 -18.35 9.78
CA TYR A 167 -5.04 -18.41 10.40
C TYR A 167 -5.01 -18.65 11.90
N GLN A 168 -4.16 -19.59 12.38
CA GLN A 168 -3.92 -19.87 13.80
C GLN A 168 -5.21 -19.92 14.64
N ASN A 169 -6.10 -20.86 14.29
CA ASN A 169 -7.40 -21.05 14.94
C ASN A 169 -8.27 -19.78 14.98
N GLY A 170 -8.16 -18.91 13.98
CA GLY A 170 -8.93 -17.67 13.86
C GLY A 170 -8.36 -16.49 14.64
N ARG A 171 -7.16 -16.63 15.24
CA ARG A 171 -6.51 -15.55 16.01
C ARG A 171 -5.62 -14.66 15.15
N GLY A 172 -5.18 -15.16 14.00
CA GLY A 172 -4.22 -14.47 13.14
C GLY A 172 -4.87 -13.74 11.96
N LEU A 173 -4.34 -14.01 10.78
CA LEU A 173 -4.75 -13.43 9.50
C LEU A 173 -5.52 -14.44 8.64
N ASN A 174 -6.45 -13.93 7.82
CA ASN A 174 -7.01 -14.64 6.69
C ASN A 174 -6.94 -13.75 5.43
N THR A 175 -7.40 -14.30 4.31
CA THR A 175 -7.40 -13.55 3.04
C THR A 175 -8.65 -12.70 2.95
N GLU A 176 -8.44 -11.41 2.82
CA GLU A 176 -9.43 -10.43 2.42
C GLU A 176 -9.65 -10.49 0.91
N HIS A 177 -10.92 -10.53 0.52
CA HIS A 177 -11.37 -10.30 -0.85
C HIS A 177 -11.89 -8.86 -0.90
N SER A 178 -11.02 -7.89 -1.18
CA SER A 178 -11.42 -6.47 -1.15
C SER A 178 -12.57 -6.21 -2.13
N TRP A 179 -12.65 -6.92 -3.25
CA TRP A 179 -13.91 -7.13 -3.94
C TRP A 179 -14.59 -8.44 -3.46
N PRO A 180 -15.77 -8.39 -2.80
CA PRO A 180 -16.36 -9.58 -2.21
C PRO A 180 -16.72 -10.67 -3.23
N GLN A 181 -16.55 -11.94 -2.86
CA GLN A 181 -16.99 -13.08 -3.69
C GLN A 181 -18.50 -13.06 -3.94
N SER A 182 -19.29 -12.59 -2.97
CA SER A 182 -20.74 -12.39 -3.10
C SER A 182 -21.13 -11.30 -4.11
N LYS A 183 -20.16 -10.53 -4.61
CA LYS A 183 -20.31 -9.40 -5.54
C LYS A 183 -19.66 -9.65 -6.90
N GLY A 184 -19.29 -10.89 -7.21
CA GLY A 184 -18.79 -11.26 -8.53
C GLY A 184 -17.34 -11.76 -8.58
N ALA A 185 -16.60 -11.77 -7.46
CA ALA A 185 -15.24 -12.34 -7.42
C ALA A 185 -15.27 -13.88 -7.46
N THR A 186 -15.61 -14.42 -8.63
CA THR A 186 -15.70 -15.85 -8.95
C THR A 186 -14.70 -16.24 -10.03
N GLY A 187 -14.54 -17.54 -10.31
CA GLY A 187 -13.62 -18.02 -11.34
C GLY A 187 -12.17 -17.59 -11.09
N VAL A 188 -11.51 -17.07 -12.13
CA VAL A 188 -10.14 -16.54 -12.07
C VAL A 188 -10.04 -15.36 -11.11
N ALA A 189 -11.02 -14.45 -11.14
CA ALA A 189 -11.01 -13.26 -10.29
C ALA A 189 -10.99 -13.60 -8.81
N LYS A 190 -11.59 -14.70 -8.37
CA LYS A 190 -11.51 -15.15 -6.96
C LYS A 190 -10.07 -15.31 -6.45
N SER A 191 -9.13 -15.58 -7.36
CA SER A 191 -7.72 -15.84 -7.07
C SER A 191 -6.76 -14.72 -7.47
N ASP A 192 -7.25 -13.62 -8.00
CA ASP A 192 -6.41 -12.52 -8.49
C ASP A 192 -5.86 -11.66 -7.33
N LEU A 193 -4.54 -11.66 -7.17
CA LEU A 193 -3.82 -11.00 -6.09
C LEU A 193 -3.93 -9.47 -6.07
N HIS A 194 -4.37 -8.83 -7.16
CA HIS A 194 -4.54 -7.37 -7.19
C HIS A 194 -5.69 -6.88 -6.30
N HIS A 195 -6.59 -7.76 -5.86
CA HIS A 195 -7.64 -7.42 -4.87
C HIS A 195 -7.66 -8.34 -3.64
N LEU A 196 -6.72 -9.29 -3.54
CA LEU A 196 -6.53 -10.11 -2.35
C LEU A 196 -5.49 -9.50 -1.43
N PHE A 197 -5.80 -9.44 -0.13
CA PHE A 197 -4.89 -8.90 0.88
C PHE A 197 -4.87 -9.78 2.14
N PRO A 198 -3.79 -9.78 2.94
CA PRO A 198 -3.84 -10.26 4.31
C PRO A 198 -4.72 -9.34 5.16
N ALA A 199 -5.58 -9.89 6.03
CA ALA A 199 -6.35 -9.11 6.99
C ALA A 199 -6.54 -9.90 8.29
N GLN A 200 -6.64 -9.20 9.43
CA GLN A 200 -6.97 -9.84 10.70
C GLN A 200 -8.35 -10.50 10.59
N VAL A 201 -8.46 -11.75 11.04
CA VAL A 201 -9.67 -12.57 10.88
C VAL A 201 -10.93 -11.86 11.38
N GLN A 202 -10.84 -11.18 12.53
CA GLN A 202 -11.98 -10.46 13.12
C GLN A 202 -12.37 -9.21 12.32
N VAL A 203 -11.40 -8.50 11.75
CA VAL A 203 -11.63 -7.26 10.98
C VAL A 203 -12.17 -7.60 9.60
N ASN A 204 -11.62 -8.61 8.94
CA ASN A 204 -12.16 -9.16 7.70
C ASN A 204 -13.61 -9.65 7.92
N GLY A 205 -13.85 -10.40 8.99
CA GLY A 205 -15.21 -10.83 9.36
C GLY A 205 -16.18 -9.67 9.60
N ARG A 206 -15.71 -8.56 10.16
CA ARG A 206 -16.50 -7.33 10.33
C ARG A 206 -16.80 -6.66 8.98
N ARG A 207 -15.78 -6.51 8.14
CA ARG A 207 -15.90 -5.90 6.80
C ARG A 207 -16.92 -6.68 5.98
N GLY A 208 -16.78 -8.00 5.94
CA GLY A 208 -17.70 -8.91 5.27
C GLY A 208 -17.86 -8.58 3.79
N SER A 209 -19.04 -8.10 3.40
CA SER A 209 -19.31 -7.59 2.05
C SER A 209 -19.88 -6.17 2.07
N SER A 210 -19.62 -5.43 3.15
CA SER A 210 -20.04 -4.04 3.26
C SER A 210 -19.29 -3.20 2.22
N PRO A 211 -19.96 -2.26 1.54
CA PRO A 211 -19.30 -1.29 0.67
C PRO A 211 -18.30 -0.46 1.48
N PHE A 212 -17.28 0.02 0.78
CA PHE A 212 -16.39 1.02 1.35
C PHE A 212 -17.07 2.39 1.37
N ALA A 213 -16.93 3.12 2.48
CA ALA A 213 -17.47 4.45 2.62
C ALA A 213 -16.60 5.27 3.57
N GLU A 214 -16.62 6.59 3.41
CA GLU A 214 -16.22 7.54 4.45
C GLU A 214 -17.32 7.55 5.53
N ILE A 215 -16.95 7.25 6.78
CA ILE A 215 -17.85 7.10 7.91
C ILE A 215 -17.66 8.30 8.82
N ASP A 216 -18.78 8.95 9.15
CA ASP A 216 -18.82 9.95 10.21
C ASP A 216 -18.49 9.28 11.56
N ASP A 217 -17.41 9.70 12.23
CA ASP A 217 -16.93 9.16 13.51
C ASP A 217 -18.04 8.95 14.54
N SER A 218 -19.02 9.86 14.57
CA SER A 218 -20.15 9.81 15.50
C SER A 218 -21.08 8.63 15.27
N LYS A 219 -21.03 8.03 14.07
CA LYS A 219 -21.78 6.85 13.65
C LYS A 219 -20.95 5.58 13.73
N THR A 220 -19.63 5.69 13.92
CA THR A 220 -18.73 4.54 14.01
C THR A 220 -19.03 3.70 15.23
N ARG A 221 -19.16 2.40 14.99
CA ARG A 221 -19.49 1.41 16.02
C ARG A 221 -18.30 0.57 16.43
N TRP A 222 -17.35 0.40 15.52
CA TRP A 222 -16.15 -0.39 15.74
C TRP A 222 -14.95 0.32 15.13
N TRP A 223 -13.93 0.49 15.96
CA TRP A 223 -12.63 1.03 15.60
C TRP A 223 -11.61 -0.10 15.68
N PHE A 224 -10.72 -0.22 14.71
CA PHE A 224 -9.72 -1.30 14.63
C PHE A 224 -8.32 -0.76 14.39
N ILE A 225 -7.38 -1.12 15.27
CA ILE A 225 -5.94 -0.90 15.10
C ILE A 225 -5.20 -2.08 15.71
N ASP A 226 -4.16 -2.56 15.03
CA ASP A 226 -3.41 -3.74 15.43
C ASP A 226 -4.33 -4.90 15.84
N SER A 227 -4.19 -5.40 17.07
CA SER A 227 -5.05 -6.45 17.64
C SER A 227 -6.31 -5.92 18.35
N GLU A 228 -6.45 -4.61 18.48
CA GLU A 228 -7.47 -3.97 19.29
C GLU A 228 -8.76 -3.70 18.51
N ARG A 229 -9.87 -3.76 19.26
CA ARG A 229 -11.19 -3.31 18.80
C ARG A 229 -11.81 -2.43 19.86
N LEU A 230 -12.11 -1.18 19.51
CA LEU A 230 -12.74 -0.21 20.41
C LEU A 230 -14.17 0.09 19.97
N SER A 231 -15.02 0.45 20.93
CA SER A 231 -16.39 0.94 20.68
C SER A 231 -16.49 2.47 20.65
N SER A 232 -15.41 3.17 20.97
CA SER A 232 -15.29 4.64 20.99
C SER A 232 -13.81 5.03 21.06
N ILE A 233 -13.44 6.19 20.52
CA ILE A 233 -12.09 6.74 20.57
C ILE A 233 -12.07 8.16 21.18
N SER A 234 -10.96 8.57 21.78
CA SER A 234 -10.79 9.89 22.42
C SER A 234 -10.14 10.96 21.53
N GLY A 235 -10.13 10.77 20.20
CA GLY A 235 -9.88 11.83 19.20
C GLY A 235 -8.42 12.12 18.83
N THR A 236 -7.44 11.36 19.32
CA THR A 236 -6.05 11.47 18.82
C THR A 236 -5.72 10.27 17.93
N ASN A 237 -5.22 10.53 16.72
CA ASN A 237 -4.82 9.54 15.71
C ASN A 237 -5.98 8.71 15.14
N ILE A 238 -7.12 9.32 14.89
CA ILE A 238 -8.30 8.65 14.33
C ILE A 238 -7.99 7.99 12.98
N ASP A 239 -7.17 8.67 12.17
CA ASP A 239 -6.63 8.25 10.88
C ASP A 239 -5.88 6.90 10.90
N ASP A 240 -5.36 6.50 12.07
CA ASP A 240 -4.65 5.23 12.25
C ASP A 240 -5.58 4.03 12.44
N TYR A 241 -6.91 4.25 12.49
CA TYR A 241 -7.91 3.21 12.72
C TYR A 241 -8.71 2.90 11.46
N SER A 242 -9.09 1.63 11.28
CA SER A 242 -10.22 1.31 10.42
C SER A 242 -11.51 1.42 11.20
N GLU A 243 -12.58 1.79 10.50
CA GLU A 243 -13.89 2.03 11.07
C GLU A 243 -14.93 1.12 10.43
N ALA A 244 -15.97 0.81 11.21
CA ALA A 244 -17.11 0.11 10.66
C ALA A 244 -18.42 0.55 11.30
N THR A 245 -19.45 0.58 10.47
CA THR A 245 -20.85 0.57 10.90
C THR A 245 -21.47 -0.79 10.60
N ALA A 246 -22.79 -0.92 10.79
CA ALA A 246 -23.53 -2.11 10.37
C ALA A 246 -23.55 -2.33 8.86
N ALA A 247 -23.34 -1.27 8.07
CA ALA A 247 -23.61 -1.24 6.63
C ALA A 247 -22.42 -0.76 5.78
N ALA A 248 -21.33 -0.31 6.40
CA ALA A 248 -20.18 0.25 5.70
C ALA A 248 -18.88 -0.06 6.46
N PHE A 249 -17.78 -0.04 5.72
CA PHE A 249 -16.43 -0.20 6.25
C PHE A 249 -15.53 0.91 5.69
N GLU A 250 -14.67 1.44 6.56
CA GLU A 250 -13.67 2.43 6.20
C GLU A 250 -12.30 1.88 6.63
N PRO A 251 -11.35 1.72 5.70
CA PRO A 251 -10.01 1.30 6.07
C PRO A 251 -9.23 2.50 6.62
N ARG A 252 -8.07 2.25 7.24
CA ARG A 252 -7.17 3.33 7.69
C ARG A 252 -6.82 4.26 6.54
N GLU A 253 -6.64 5.56 6.81
CA GLU A 253 -6.34 6.59 5.79
C GLU A 253 -5.27 6.13 4.81
N GLN A 254 -4.20 5.59 5.38
CA GLN A 254 -3.00 5.22 4.69
C GLN A 254 -3.13 4.06 3.67
N VAL A 255 -4.26 3.33 3.62
CA VAL A 255 -4.56 2.28 2.60
C VAL A 255 -5.78 2.63 1.73
N LYS A 256 -6.36 3.81 1.88
CA LYS A 256 -7.61 4.17 1.18
C LYS A 256 -7.41 4.16 -0.34
N GLY A 257 -6.26 4.63 -0.81
CA GLY A 257 -5.85 4.66 -2.21
C GLY A 257 -5.59 3.27 -2.77
N ASP A 258 -4.87 2.43 -2.03
CA ASP A 258 -4.61 1.02 -2.41
C ASP A 258 -5.93 0.28 -2.64
N ILE A 259 -6.88 0.44 -1.72
CA ILE A 259 -8.21 -0.16 -1.81
C ILE A 259 -8.98 0.42 -3.00
N ALA A 260 -8.93 1.75 -3.20
CA ALA A 260 -9.57 2.39 -4.35
C ALA A 260 -9.07 1.81 -5.69
N ARG A 261 -7.75 1.72 -5.87
CA ARG A 261 -7.14 1.17 -7.10
C ARG A 261 -7.40 -0.32 -7.26
N ALA A 262 -7.49 -1.09 -6.17
CA ALA A 262 -7.94 -2.48 -6.22
C ALA A 262 -9.42 -2.62 -6.66
N GLN A 263 -10.30 -1.72 -6.21
CA GLN A 263 -11.71 -1.70 -6.64
C GLN A 263 -11.86 -1.28 -8.11
N PHE A 264 -11.14 -0.23 -8.55
CA PHE A 264 -11.15 0.20 -9.96
C PHE A 264 -10.61 -0.89 -10.88
N TYR A 265 -9.49 -1.52 -10.49
CA TYR A 265 -8.94 -2.68 -11.17
C TYR A 265 -10.01 -3.76 -11.34
N PHE A 266 -10.60 -4.23 -10.23
CA PHE A 266 -11.56 -5.33 -10.30
C PHE A 266 -12.74 -4.99 -11.19
N TYR A 267 -13.31 -3.79 -11.04
CA TYR A 267 -14.47 -3.37 -11.83
C TYR A 267 -14.16 -3.23 -13.33
N THR A 268 -12.91 -2.85 -13.68
CA THR A 268 -12.48 -2.72 -15.07
C THR A 268 -12.21 -4.07 -15.71
N ILE A 269 -11.36 -4.89 -15.08
CA ILE A 269 -10.89 -6.15 -15.67
C ILE A 269 -11.99 -7.23 -15.64
N TYR A 270 -12.81 -7.25 -14.59
CA TYR A 270 -13.87 -8.24 -14.40
C TYR A 270 -15.28 -7.67 -14.57
N ARG A 271 -15.42 -6.66 -15.44
CA ARG A 271 -16.64 -5.89 -15.66
C ARG A 271 -17.90 -6.75 -15.86
N ASP A 272 -17.79 -7.84 -16.63
CA ASP A 272 -18.91 -8.71 -16.99
C ASP A 272 -19.50 -9.50 -15.81
N GLN A 273 -18.72 -9.70 -14.74
CA GLN A 273 -19.17 -10.43 -13.54
C GLN A 273 -19.30 -9.55 -12.30
N ALA A 274 -18.77 -8.33 -12.34
CA ALA A 274 -18.79 -7.40 -11.22
C ALA A 274 -20.21 -6.85 -10.96
N ASP A 275 -20.62 -6.82 -9.68
CA ASP A 275 -21.85 -6.14 -9.28
C ASP A 275 -21.70 -4.60 -9.45
N ALA A 276 -22.28 -4.08 -10.54
CA ALA A 276 -22.24 -2.65 -10.85
C ALA A 276 -22.94 -1.78 -9.79
N SER A 277 -23.97 -2.30 -9.12
CA SER A 277 -24.66 -1.56 -8.06
C SER A 277 -23.77 -1.41 -6.82
N PHE A 278 -22.98 -2.45 -6.51
CA PHE A 278 -21.99 -2.41 -5.45
C PHE A 278 -20.89 -1.38 -5.74
N PHE A 279 -20.35 -1.35 -6.97
CA PHE A 279 -19.38 -0.32 -7.36
C PHE A 279 -19.96 1.08 -7.27
N LYS A 280 -21.16 1.30 -7.84
CA LYS A 280 -21.75 2.63 -7.92
C LYS A 280 -22.04 3.22 -6.52
N GLN A 281 -22.33 2.37 -5.54
CA GLN A 281 -22.56 2.81 -4.16
C GLN A 281 -21.32 3.42 -3.49
N GLN A 282 -20.12 2.98 -3.88
CA GLN A 282 -18.86 3.41 -3.27
C GLN A 282 -17.99 4.28 -4.21
N GLN A 283 -18.39 4.44 -5.48
CA GLN A 283 -17.60 5.10 -6.52
C GLN A 283 -17.05 6.46 -6.08
N ASP A 284 -17.91 7.35 -5.57
CA ASP A 284 -17.51 8.72 -5.21
C ASP A 284 -16.48 8.70 -4.06
N THR A 285 -16.67 7.82 -3.08
CA THR A 285 -15.70 7.58 -2.00
C THR A 285 -14.36 7.09 -2.55
N LEU A 286 -14.37 6.08 -3.42
CA LEU A 286 -13.14 5.53 -4.00
C LEU A 286 -12.38 6.57 -4.83
N CYS A 287 -13.11 7.45 -5.53
CA CYS A 287 -12.52 8.56 -6.27
C CYS A 287 -11.80 9.54 -5.34
N ALA A 288 -12.46 9.97 -4.26
CA ALA A 288 -11.83 10.84 -3.26
C ALA A 288 -10.59 10.17 -2.62
N TRP A 289 -10.70 8.89 -2.28
CA TRP A 289 -9.60 8.14 -1.68
C TRP A 289 -8.40 7.97 -2.62
N ASN A 290 -8.62 7.77 -3.92
CA ASN A 290 -7.54 7.70 -4.89
C ASN A 290 -6.79 9.03 -5.06
N GLU A 291 -7.45 10.16 -4.85
CA GLU A 291 -6.83 11.48 -4.87
C GLU A 291 -6.06 11.78 -3.58
N LEU A 292 -6.65 11.45 -2.42
CA LEU A 292 -6.07 11.73 -1.11
C LEU A 292 -4.88 10.82 -0.75
N ASP A 293 -4.89 9.58 -1.24
CA ASP A 293 -3.86 8.58 -1.01
C ASP A 293 -3.23 8.12 -2.35
N PRO A 294 -2.24 8.87 -2.88
CA PRO A 294 -1.64 8.59 -4.18
C PRO A 294 -0.83 7.29 -4.17
N VAL A 295 -0.59 6.73 -5.36
CA VAL A 295 0.24 5.51 -5.53
C VAL A 295 1.62 5.72 -4.90
N ASP A 296 2.03 4.77 -4.06
CA ASP A 296 3.35 4.74 -3.44
C ASP A 296 4.25 3.61 -3.99
N GLU A 297 5.52 3.62 -3.58
CA GLU A 297 6.49 2.60 -4.00
C GLU A 297 6.22 1.21 -3.43
N SER A 298 5.46 1.09 -2.33
CA SER A 298 5.05 -0.21 -1.80
C SER A 298 4.02 -0.85 -2.72
N GLU A 299 3.04 -0.07 -3.17
CA GLU A 299 1.99 -0.54 -4.07
C GLU A 299 2.54 -0.88 -5.46
N LYS A 300 3.44 -0.05 -6.02
CA LYS A 300 4.13 -0.37 -7.27
C LYS A 300 4.90 -1.69 -7.17
N ARG A 301 5.72 -1.85 -6.12
CA ARG A 301 6.48 -3.10 -5.89
C ARG A 301 5.57 -4.31 -5.74
N ARG A 302 4.45 -4.17 -5.03
CA ARG A 302 3.45 -5.23 -4.88
C ARG A 302 2.84 -5.58 -6.24
N SER A 303 2.46 -4.59 -7.04
CA SER A 303 1.88 -4.79 -8.38
C SER A 303 2.85 -5.51 -9.32
N GLN A 304 4.12 -5.09 -9.34
CA GLN A 304 5.19 -5.72 -10.11
C GLN A 304 5.46 -7.15 -9.66
N ALA A 305 5.47 -7.42 -8.35
CA ALA A 305 5.63 -8.77 -7.82
C ALA A 305 4.47 -9.70 -8.21
N ILE A 306 3.23 -9.17 -8.25
CA ILE A 306 2.08 -9.90 -8.77
C ILE A 306 2.27 -10.19 -10.26
N ALA A 307 2.70 -9.23 -11.06
CA ALA A 307 2.91 -9.40 -12.49
C ALA A 307 3.93 -10.51 -12.81
N VAL A 308 4.98 -10.67 -12.00
CA VAL A 308 5.93 -11.79 -12.13
C VAL A 308 5.24 -13.16 -11.99
N LYS A 309 4.13 -13.26 -11.25
CA LYS A 309 3.40 -14.53 -11.06
C LYS A 309 2.15 -14.67 -11.92
N GLN A 310 1.43 -13.58 -12.18
CA GLN A 310 0.14 -13.57 -12.88
C GLN A 310 0.21 -13.08 -14.33
N GLY A 311 1.31 -12.44 -14.72
CA GLY A 311 1.51 -11.87 -16.06
C GLY A 311 1.00 -10.44 -16.23
N ASN A 312 0.30 -9.87 -15.24
CA ASN A 312 -0.31 -8.55 -15.34
C ASN A 312 -0.05 -7.66 -14.11
N GLU A 313 0.18 -6.37 -14.35
CA GLU A 313 0.19 -5.32 -13.32
C GLU A 313 -1.21 -4.70 -13.16
N ASN A 314 -1.42 -3.93 -12.09
CA ASN A 314 -2.64 -3.15 -11.93
C ASN A 314 -2.48 -1.83 -12.72
N PRO A 315 -3.24 -1.60 -13.82
CA PRO A 315 -3.10 -0.40 -14.62
C PRO A 315 -3.40 0.89 -13.84
N PHE A 316 -4.22 0.85 -12.79
CA PHE A 316 -4.49 2.02 -11.94
C PHE A 316 -3.33 2.38 -11.01
N VAL A 317 -2.38 1.46 -10.82
CA VAL A 317 -1.10 1.71 -10.12
C VAL A 317 -0.06 2.26 -11.10
N ILE A 318 -0.08 1.80 -12.36
CA ILE A 318 0.79 2.31 -13.42
C ILE A 318 0.40 3.75 -13.82
N ASP A 319 -0.89 3.97 -14.07
CA ASP A 319 -1.46 5.24 -14.49
C ASP A 319 -2.65 5.63 -13.60
N PRO A 320 -2.40 6.38 -12.50
CA PRO A 320 -3.46 6.85 -11.60
C PRO A 320 -4.52 7.73 -12.29
N SER A 321 -4.21 8.32 -13.46
CA SER A 321 -5.17 9.15 -14.20
C SER A 321 -6.34 8.34 -14.78
N LEU A 322 -6.21 7.02 -14.87
CA LEU A 322 -7.27 6.13 -15.36
C LEU A 322 -8.54 6.23 -14.52
N ALA A 323 -8.42 6.43 -13.20
CA ALA A 323 -9.58 6.60 -12.32
C ALA A 323 -10.42 7.81 -12.77
N ASN A 324 -9.78 8.95 -13.07
CA ASN A 324 -10.44 10.16 -13.56
C ASN A 324 -11.01 9.97 -14.97
N ARG A 325 -10.28 9.29 -15.85
CA ARG A 325 -10.68 9.07 -17.25
C ARG A 325 -11.83 8.08 -17.43
N LEU A 326 -12.11 7.25 -16.41
CA LEU A 326 -13.17 6.24 -16.44
C LEU A 326 -14.32 6.53 -15.47
N TYR A 327 -14.01 7.01 -14.26
CA TYR A 327 -14.97 6.98 -13.15
C TYR A 327 -15.15 8.34 -12.45
N CYS A 328 -14.09 9.11 -12.23
CA CYS A 328 -14.12 10.21 -11.25
C CYS A 328 -14.42 11.60 -11.82
N ASN A 329 -14.45 11.79 -13.14
CA ASN A 329 -14.72 13.09 -13.79
C ASN A 329 -16.19 13.28 -14.23
N ASN A 330 -17.16 12.78 -13.46
CA ASN A 330 -18.59 12.93 -13.78
C ASN A 330 -19.32 13.82 -12.78
#